data_AF-A0A662R6I6-F1
#
_entry.id   AF-A0A662R6I6-F1
#
_cell.length_a   1.000
_cell.length_b   1.000
_cell.length_c   1.000
_cell.angle_alpha   90.00
_cell.angle_beta   90.00
_cell.angle_gamma   90.00
#
_symmetry.space_group_name_H-M   'P 1'
#
loop_
_entity.id
_entity.type
_entity.pdbx_description
1 polymer ?
#
loop_
_entity_poly.entity_id
_entity_poly.type
_entity_poly.pdbx_seq_one_letter_code
_entity_poly.pdbx_strand_id
1 'polypeptide(L)'
;MSTDNHSRTERDIRIALLSMEIGIDHEMPTYGGGLGILAGDILRSCADVGVPIVAVTLAINKGSASQKLDDEGNQIELPADWRIDDFTTLMAPRVSVPVEDREVKIQAWEYLMTGIGGYQVPVYFLDTNLFENSASDREITYYLYGGDERYRLLQEIVLGIGGVRMLDAL
;
A
#
# COMPACT_ATOMS: atom_id res chain seq x y z
N MET A 1 44.08 -0.39 26.07
CA MET A 1 43.28 0.68 25.42
C MET A 1 42.25 -0.03 24.57
N SER A 2 40.99 -0.08 25.05
CA SER A 2 39.88 -0.73 24.36
C SER A 2 39.28 0.25 23.36
N THR A 3 39.17 -0.15 22.10
CA THR A 3 38.39 0.56 21.08
C THR A 3 37.04 -0.13 20.93
N ASP A 4 36.22 -0.08 21.98
CA ASP A 4 34.78 -0.34 21.89
C ASP A 4 34.08 0.99 21.59
N ASN A 5 34.02 1.33 20.31
CA ASN A 5 33.22 2.45 19.82
C ASN A 5 32.38 2.06 18.59
N HIS A 6 31.82 0.86 18.59
CA HIS A 6 30.65 0.56 17.76
C HIS A 6 29.41 1.01 18.53
N SER A 7 29.22 2.33 18.50
CA SER A 7 28.11 3.05 19.11
C SER A 7 26.77 2.50 18.60
N ARG A 8 25.75 2.64 19.45
CA ARG A 8 24.38 2.09 19.37
C ARG A 8 23.53 2.58 18.18
N THR A 9 24.11 2.85 17.01
CA THR A 9 23.47 3.67 15.95
C THR A 9 22.91 2.88 14.76
N GLU A 10 23.31 1.62 14.54
CA GLU A 10 22.86 0.85 13.35
C GLU A 10 21.77 -0.20 13.63
N ARG A 11 21.59 -0.66 14.88
CA ARG A 11 20.71 -1.82 15.19
C ARG A 11 19.24 -1.50 15.43
N ASP A 12 18.82 -0.23 15.37
CA ASP A 12 17.44 0.18 15.70
C ASP A 12 16.78 1.10 14.65
N ILE A 13 17.41 1.35 13.50
CA ILE A 13 16.78 2.15 12.45
C ILE A 13 15.67 1.32 11.82
N ARG A 14 14.42 1.64 12.16
CA ARG A 14 13.21 1.10 11.54
C ARG A 14 12.69 2.09 10.51
N ILE A 15 12.63 1.66 9.26
CA ILE A 15 12.18 2.48 8.13
C ILE A 15 10.82 1.96 7.68
N ALA A 16 9.84 2.85 7.57
CA ALA A 16 8.55 2.58 6.94
C ALA A 16 8.36 3.50 5.73
N LEU A 17 8.15 2.92 4.55
CA LEU A 17 7.80 3.64 3.33
C LEU A 17 6.28 3.66 3.17
N LEU A 18 5.66 4.82 3.37
CA LEU A 18 4.24 5.02 3.09
C LEU A 18 4.10 5.68 1.72
N SER A 19 3.39 5.03 0.80
CA SER A 19 3.15 5.56 -0.55
C SER A 19 1.71 5.28 -0.98
N MET A 20 1.11 6.24 -1.69
CA MET A 20 -0.24 6.10 -2.25
C MET A 20 -0.33 4.98 -3.29
N GLU A 21 0.80 4.67 -3.93
CA GLU A 21 0.93 3.60 -4.91
C GLU A 21 2.30 2.93 -4.79
N ILE A 22 2.35 1.63 -5.06
CA ILE A 22 3.57 0.84 -5.17
C ILE A 22 3.38 -0.11 -6.34
N GLY A 23 4.28 -0.05 -7.31
CA GLY A 23 4.34 -1.01 -8.41
C GLY A 23 5.14 -2.23 -8.00
N ILE A 24 4.48 -3.40 -7.91
CA ILE A 24 5.14 -4.65 -7.52
C ILE A 24 5.20 -5.60 -8.73
N ASP A 25 4.04 -5.89 -9.29
CA ASP A 25 3.85 -6.80 -10.40
C ASP A 25 2.82 -6.20 -11.36
N HIS A 26 2.95 -6.49 -12.66
CA HIS A 26 1.99 -6.07 -13.68
C HIS A 26 0.60 -6.65 -13.48
N GLU A 27 0.47 -7.80 -12.79
CA GLU A 27 -0.83 -8.41 -12.44
C GLU A 27 -1.45 -7.78 -11.18
N MET A 28 -0.73 -6.89 -10.49
CA MET A 28 -1.18 -6.12 -9.33
C MET A 28 -1.29 -4.63 -9.70
N PRO A 29 -2.42 -4.17 -10.27
CA PRO A 29 -2.63 -2.80 -10.76
C PRO A 29 -2.87 -1.79 -9.63
N THR A 30 -1.95 -1.75 -8.66
CA THR A 30 -1.97 -0.87 -7.48
C THR A 30 -1.19 0.43 -7.67
N TYR A 31 -0.85 0.77 -8.92
CA TYR A 31 -0.13 1.98 -9.30
C TYR A 31 -0.57 2.49 -10.67
N GLY A 32 -0.38 3.79 -10.91
CA GLY A 32 -0.78 4.48 -12.14
C GLY A 32 0.36 5.24 -12.82
N GLY A 33 1.55 5.34 -12.21
CA GLY A 33 2.66 6.08 -12.82
C GLY A 33 4.03 5.88 -12.18
N GLY A 34 4.92 6.85 -12.44
CA GLY A 34 6.34 6.78 -12.09
C GLY A 34 6.63 6.81 -10.58
N LEU A 35 5.73 7.35 -9.76
CA LEU A 35 5.88 7.33 -8.30
C LEU A 35 5.77 5.88 -7.78
N GLY A 36 4.76 5.14 -8.22
CA GLY A 36 4.59 3.73 -7.87
C GLY A 36 5.75 2.85 -8.34
N ILE A 37 6.23 3.07 -9.57
CA ILE A 37 7.42 2.37 -10.08
C ILE A 37 8.64 2.67 -9.21
N LEU A 38 8.90 3.94 -8.90
CA LEU A 38 10.02 4.32 -8.03
C LEU A 38 9.93 3.69 -6.64
N ALA A 39 8.73 3.68 -6.03
CA ALA A 39 8.52 3.04 -4.74
C ALA A 39 8.79 1.53 -4.82
N GLY A 40 8.34 0.87 -5.88
CA GLY A 40 8.64 -0.53 -6.18
C GLY A 40 10.14 -0.81 -6.31
N ASP A 41 10.84 -0.01 -7.11
CA ASP A 41 12.28 -0.12 -7.34
C ASP A 41 13.10 0.09 -6.05
N ILE A 42 12.68 1.02 -5.19
CA ILE A 42 13.28 1.22 -3.86
C ILE A 42 13.15 -0.06 -3.03
N LEU A 43 11.94 -0.63 -2.94
CA LEU A 43 11.71 -1.84 -2.15
C LEU A 43 12.46 -3.04 -2.72
N ARG A 44 12.50 -3.18 -4.05
CA ARG A 44 13.24 -4.24 -4.72
C ARG A 44 14.73 -4.13 -4.43
N SER A 45 15.27 -2.92 -4.51
CA SER A 45 16.68 -2.66 -4.18
C SER A 45 16.97 -3.00 -2.72
N CYS A 46 16.10 -2.58 -1.79
CA CYS A 46 16.23 -2.93 -0.37
C CYS A 46 16.18 -4.44 -0.15
N ALA A 47 15.29 -5.16 -0.84
CA ALA A 47 15.19 -6.61 -0.78
C ALA A 47 16.45 -7.29 -1.34
N ASP A 48 17.00 -6.80 -2.45
CA ASP A 48 18.19 -7.37 -3.09
C ASP A 48 19.46 -7.18 -2.24
N VAL A 49 19.59 -6.05 -1.52
CA VAL A 49 20.77 -5.75 -0.69
C VAL A 49 20.58 -6.02 0.82
N GLY A 50 19.40 -6.45 1.26
CA GLY A 50 19.13 -6.80 2.65
C GLY A 50 18.96 -5.60 3.60
N VAL A 51 18.41 -4.48 3.10
CA VAL A 51 18.13 -3.29 3.92
C VAL A 51 16.77 -3.44 4.62
N PRO A 52 16.70 -3.30 5.96
CA PRO A 52 15.45 -3.43 6.70
C PRO A 52 14.51 -2.25 6.42
N ILE A 53 13.39 -2.56 5.78
CA ILE A 53 12.31 -1.63 5.49
C ILE A 53 10.98 -2.38 5.45
N VAL A 54 9.91 -1.70 5.84
CA VAL A 54 8.52 -2.12 5.59
C VAL A 54 7.86 -1.09 4.69
N ALA A 55 6.95 -1.52 3.84
CA ALA A 55 6.13 -0.62 3.04
C ALA A 55 4.65 -0.73 3.41
N VAL A 56 3.94 0.40 3.27
CA VAL A 56 2.50 0.47 3.43
C VAL A 56 1.91 1.27 2.27
N THR A 57 0.87 0.73 1.67
CA THR A 57 0.13 1.37 0.59
C THR A 57 -1.36 1.01 0.66
N LEU A 58 -2.16 1.43 -0.32
CA LEU A 58 -3.60 1.16 -0.37
C LEU A 58 -3.90 -0.05 -1.26
N ALA A 59 -4.83 -0.90 -0.84
CA ALA A 59 -5.35 -2.03 -1.62
C ALA A 59 -6.31 -1.53 -2.71
N ILE A 60 -5.77 -0.96 -3.80
CA ILE A 60 -6.58 -0.39 -4.88
C ILE A 60 -7.36 -1.48 -5.63
N ASN A 61 -8.61 -1.68 -5.25
CA ASN A 61 -9.45 -2.80 -5.70
C ASN A 61 -10.01 -2.66 -7.12
N LYS A 62 -10.03 -1.45 -7.69
CA LYS A 62 -10.52 -1.17 -9.05
C LYS A 62 -9.48 -0.44 -9.90
N GLY A 63 -8.22 -0.84 -9.77
CA GLY A 63 -7.11 -0.26 -10.54
C GLY A 63 -7.39 -0.17 -12.04
N SER A 64 -6.78 0.80 -12.72
CA SER A 64 -6.94 1.02 -14.16
C SER A 64 -5.92 0.20 -14.94
N ALA A 65 -6.20 -1.08 -15.21
CA ALA A 65 -5.27 -1.94 -15.96
C ALA A 65 -5.38 -1.76 -17.48
N SER A 66 -6.51 -1.28 -18.00
CA SER A 66 -6.75 -1.25 -19.45
C SER A 66 -7.25 0.11 -19.91
N GLN A 67 -6.50 0.72 -20.82
CA GLN A 67 -6.93 1.89 -21.56
C GLN A 67 -7.52 1.45 -22.90
N LYS A 68 -8.67 2.01 -23.24
CA LYS A 68 -9.34 1.81 -24.52
C LYS A 68 -9.68 3.17 -25.12
N LEU A 69 -9.73 3.25 -26.45
CA LEU A 69 -10.35 4.38 -27.14
C LEU A 69 -11.82 4.03 -27.42
N ASP A 70 -12.74 4.93 -27.07
CA ASP A 70 -14.14 4.82 -27.49
C ASP A 70 -14.30 5.14 -28.99
N ASP A 71 -15.52 5.03 -29.49
CA ASP A 71 -15.83 5.24 -30.92
C ASP A 71 -15.62 6.71 -31.37
N GLU A 72 -15.49 7.64 -30.43
CA GLU A 72 -15.21 9.07 -30.66
C GLU A 72 -13.71 9.40 -30.52
N GLY A 73 -12.88 8.40 -30.18
CA GLY A 73 -11.45 8.56 -29.98
C GLY A 73 -11.07 9.11 -28.61
N ASN A 74 -12.00 9.18 -27.64
CA ASN A 74 -11.69 9.52 -26.27
C ASN A 74 -11.08 8.31 -25.55
N GLN A 75 -10.10 8.58 -24.70
CA GLN A 75 -9.51 7.55 -23.84
C GLN A 75 -10.45 7.25 -22.66
N ILE A 76 -10.73 5.97 -22.46
CA ILE A 76 -11.46 5.44 -21.30
C ILE A 76 -10.57 4.45 -20.54
N GLU A 77 -10.67 4.48 -19.22
CA GLU A 77 -10.02 3.50 -18.33
C GLU A 77 -11.04 2.44 -17.91
N LEU A 78 -10.65 1.18 -18.04
CA LEU A 78 -11.45 0.05 -17.62
C LEU A 78 -10.89 -0.51 -16.31
N PRO A 79 -11.76 -0.83 -15.34
CA PRO A 79 -11.35 -1.51 -14.13
C PRO A 79 -10.64 -2.82 -14.46
N ALA A 80 -9.57 -3.11 -13.73
CA ALA A 80 -8.91 -4.39 -13.75
C ALA A 80 -9.76 -5.42 -13.00
N ASP A 81 -9.93 -6.60 -13.61
CA ASP A 81 -10.44 -7.77 -12.91
C ASP A 81 -9.24 -8.48 -12.26
N TRP A 82 -8.93 -8.10 -11.03
CA TRP A 82 -7.86 -8.70 -10.23
C TRP A 82 -8.35 -8.87 -8.79
N ARG A 83 -7.74 -9.79 -8.05
CA ARG A 83 -8.03 -9.97 -6.65
C ARG A 83 -6.76 -9.97 -5.83
N ILE A 84 -6.74 -9.12 -4.80
CA ILE A 84 -5.56 -8.96 -3.97
C ILE A 84 -5.19 -10.26 -3.23
N ASP A 85 -6.17 -11.09 -2.90
CA ASP A 85 -5.97 -12.37 -2.21
C ASP A 85 -5.30 -13.45 -3.06
N ASP A 86 -5.22 -13.27 -4.38
CA ASP A 86 -4.45 -14.16 -5.26
C ASP A 86 -2.93 -13.97 -5.10
N PHE A 87 -2.50 -12.81 -4.58
CA PHE A 87 -1.08 -12.42 -4.46
C PHE A 87 -0.60 -12.23 -3.02
N THR A 88 -1.53 -12.10 -2.08
CA THR A 88 -1.23 -11.60 -0.72
C THR A 88 -1.87 -12.46 0.37
N THR A 89 -1.38 -12.32 1.59
CA THR A 89 -1.94 -12.98 2.77
C THR A 89 -2.70 -11.98 3.64
N LEU A 90 -3.93 -12.32 4.04
CA LEU A 90 -4.71 -11.48 4.96
C LEU A 90 -4.08 -11.45 6.36
N MET A 91 -3.85 -10.26 6.90
CA MET A 91 -3.33 -10.08 8.25
C MET A 91 -4.44 -10.10 9.30
N ALA A 92 -4.12 -10.66 10.47
CA ALA A 92 -5.07 -10.78 11.58
C ALA A 92 -5.48 -9.42 12.21
N PRO A 93 -4.58 -8.43 12.39
CA PRO A 93 -4.95 -7.15 12.98
C PRO A 93 -5.98 -6.39 12.17
N ARG A 94 -6.88 -5.72 12.89
CA ARG A 94 -7.79 -4.71 12.34
C ARG A 94 -7.65 -3.44 13.14
N VAL A 95 -7.51 -2.32 12.44
CA VAL A 95 -7.40 -0.99 13.07
C VAL A 95 -8.58 -0.13 12.67
N SER A 96 -8.69 1.04 13.26
CA SER A 96 -9.72 2.00 12.91
C SER A 96 -9.13 3.40 12.88
N VAL A 97 -9.67 4.26 12.03
CA VAL A 97 -9.33 5.67 11.98
C VAL A 97 -10.59 6.52 12.12
N PRO A 98 -10.55 7.61 12.91
CA PRO A 98 -11.65 8.54 12.98
C PRO A 98 -11.73 9.34 11.68
N VAL A 99 -12.92 9.38 11.09
CA VAL A 99 -13.23 10.20 9.93
C VAL A 99 -14.54 10.91 10.22
N GLU A 100 -14.49 12.24 10.35
CA GLU A 100 -15.64 13.04 10.78
C GLU A 100 -16.23 12.46 12.09
N ASP A 101 -17.51 12.09 12.10
CA ASP A 101 -18.21 11.56 13.28
C ASP A 101 -18.30 10.03 13.32
N ARG A 102 -17.46 9.31 12.55
CA ARG A 102 -17.48 7.84 12.46
C ARG A 102 -16.07 7.23 12.46
N GLU A 103 -16.02 5.93 12.69
CA GLU A 103 -14.80 5.12 12.60
C GLU A 103 -14.78 4.31 11.30
N VAL A 104 -13.70 4.41 10.54
CA VAL A 104 -13.46 3.56 9.37
C VAL A 104 -12.54 2.42 9.78
N LYS A 105 -13.01 1.18 9.62
CA LYS A 105 -12.23 -0.04 9.85
C LYS A 105 -11.26 -0.27 8.71
N ILE A 106 -10.06 -0.76 9.03
CA ILE A 106 -9.01 -1.07 8.07
C ILE A 106 -8.47 -2.47 8.40
N GLN A 107 -8.36 -3.30 7.37
CA GLN A 107 -7.57 -4.53 7.39
C GLN A 107 -6.32 -4.38 6.51
N ALA A 108 -5.37 -5.30 6.62
CA ALA A 108 -4.16 -5.29 5.80
C ALA A 108 -3.95 -6.63 5.10
N TRP A 109 -3.40 -6.54 3.90
CA TRP A 109 -2.90 -7.67 3.13
C TRP A 109 -1.38 -7.59 3.03
N GLU A 110 -0.67 -8.69 3.27
CA GLU A 110 0.79 -8.75 3.19
C GLU A 110 1.25 -9.37 1.87
N TYR A 111 2.19 -8.69 1.22
CA TYR A 111 3.02 -9.23 0.16
C TYR A 111 4.48 -9.28 0.63
N LEU A 112 5.15 -10.41 0.47
CA LEU A 112 6.57 -10.57 0.81
C LEU A 112 7.44 -10.44 -0.45
N MET A 113 7.98 -9.24 -0.67
CA MET A 113 8.91 -9.01 -1.77
C MET A 113 10.24 -9.69 -1.47
N THR A 114 10.58 -10.72 -2.24
CA THR A 114 11.81 -11.49 -2.07
C THR A 114 12.88 -11.02 -3.05
N GLY A 115 13.99 -10.51 -2.51
CA GLY A 115 15.15 -10.11 -3.31
C GLY A 115 15.98 -11.30 -3.78
N ILE A 116 16.96 -11.05 -4.64
CA ILE A 116 17.86 -12.07 -5.20
C ILE A 116 18.66 -12.84 -4.13
N GLY A 117 18.90 -12.21 -2.98
CA GLY A 117 19.59 -12.82 -1.84
C GLY A 117 18.66 -13.59 -0.88
N GLY A 118 17.36 -13.65 -1.18
CA GLY A 118 16.34 -14.28 -0.33
C GLY A 118 15.86 -13.43 0.85
N TYR A 119 16.38 -12.21 1.02
CA TYR A 119 15.85 -11.27 2.01
C TYR A 119 14.45 -10.80 1.59
N GLN A 120 13.55 -10.67 2.57
CA GLN A 120 12.15 -10.35 2.34
C GLN A 120 11.80 -8.99 2.91
N VAL A 121 11.18 -8.16 2.09
CA VAL A 121 10.61 -6.87 2.48
C VAL A 121 9.09 -6.99 2.49
N PRO A 122 8.42 -6.81 3.65
CA PRO A 122 6.97 -6.83 3.73
C PRO A 122 6.38 -5.54 3.13
N VAL A 123 5.36 -5.72 2.29
CA VAL A 123 4.52 -4.64 1.77
C VAL A 123 3.08 -4.89 2.24
N TYR A 124 2.53 -3.95 2.99
CA TYR A 124 1.17 -4.02 3.51
C TYR A 124 0.22 -3.15 2.68
N PHE A 125 -0.87 -3.74 2.22
CA PHE A 125 -1.93 -3.06 1.49
C PHE A 125 -3.12 -2.86 2.41
N LEU A 126 -3.42 -1.61 2.73
CA LEU A 126 -4.55 -1.22 3.58
C LEU A 126 -5.85 -1.26 2.80
N ASP A 127 -6.85 -1.93 3.35
CA ASP A 127 -8.12 -2.19 2.70
C ASP A 127 -9.28 -1.74 3.61
N THR A 128 -10.15 -0.88 3.07
CA THR A 128 -11.37 -0.44 3.76
C THR A 128 -12.62 -1.18 3.27
N ASN A 129 -12.50 -2.13 2.34
CA ASN A 129 -13.61 -2.92 1.81
C ASN A 129 -14.11 -4.00 2.79
N LEU A 130 -14.56 -3.54 3.96
CA LEU A 130 -15.11 -4.35 5.05
C LEU A 130 -16.62 -4.16 5.15
N PHE A 131 -17.35 -5.22 5.48
CA PHE A 131 -18.81 -5.13 5.63
C PHE A 131 -19.22 -4.24 6.83
N GLU A 132 -18.34 -4.10 7.81
CA GLU A 132 -18.48 -3.20 8.96
C GLU A 132 -18.46 -1.72 8.57
N ASN A 133 -17.85 -1.39 7.43
CA ASN A 133 -17.80 -0.03 6.92
C ASN A 133 -19.05 0.30 6.10
N SER A 134 -19.40 1.59 6.07
CA SER A 134 -20.44 2.10 5.17
C SER A 134 -20.04 1.89 3.71
N ALA A 135 -21.01 1.90 2.79
CA ALA A 135 -20.71 1.69 1.36
C ALA A 135 -19.68 2.71 0.83
N SER A 136 -19.81 3.99 1.23
CA SER A 136 -18.86 5.05 0.87
C SER A 136 -17.47 4.87 1.47
N ASP A 137 -17.36 4.26 2.66
CA ASP A 137 -16.05 4.05 3.29
C ASP A 137 -15.30 2.86 2.67
N ARG A 138 -16.03 1.86 2.18
CA ARG A 138 -15.44 0.76 1.39
C ARG A 138 -14.82 1.26 0.10
N GLU A 139 -15.39 2.30 -0.48
CA GLU A 139 -14.93 2.88 -1.74
C GLU A 139 -13.59 3.62 -1.60
N ILE A 140 -13.13 3.97 -0.38
CA ILE A 140 -11.86 4.70 -0.17
C ILE A 140 -10.67 3.98 -0.84
N THR A 141 -10.68 2.65 -0.90
CA THR A 141 -9.62 1.85 -1.54
C THR A 141 -10.01 1.33 -2.93
N TYR A 142 -10.99 1.92 -3.63
CA TYR A 142 -11.38 1.43 -4.96
C TYR A 142 -10.50 1.98 -6.07
N TYR A 143 -10.39 3.30 -6.16
CA TYR A 143 -9.70 3.97 -7.25
C TYR A 143 -8.46 4.71 -6.77
N LEU A 144 -7.39 4.59 -7.54
CA LEU A 144 -6.18 5.40 -7.37
C LEU A 144 -6.42 6.76 -8.04
N TYR A 145 -6.21 7.86 -7.29
CA TYR A 145 -6.44 9.23 -7.76
C TYR A 145 -7.85 9.49 -8.33
N GLY A 146 -8.85 8.73 -7.87
CA GLY A 146 -10.26 8.96 -8.21
C GLY A 146 -10.91 10.04 -7.35
N GLY A 147 -12.16 10.35 -7.68
CA GLY A 147 -13.02 11.18 -6.83
C GLY A 147 -12.64 12.66 -6.78
N ASP A 148 -13.00 13.29 -5.67
CA ASP A 148 -12.76 14.70 -5.38
C ASP A 148 -11.69 14.89 -4.28
N GLU A 149 -11.48 16.13 -3.84
CA GLU A 149 -10.53 16.45 -2.77
C GLU A 149 -10.86 15.71 -1.45
N ARG A 150 -12.15 15.48 -1.18
CA ARG A 150 -12.59 14.74 0.00
C ARG A 150 -12.15 13.29 -0.10
N TYR A 151 -12.40 12.64 -1.23
CA TYR A 151 -11.97 11.26 -1.46
C TYR A 151 -10.46 11.09 -1.27
N ARG A 152 -9.67 12.00 -1.85
CA ARG A 152 -8.22 12.00 -1.68
C ARG A 152 -7.80 12.18 -0.21
N LEU A 153 -8.43 13.10 0.52
CA LEU A 153 -8.15 13.29 1.95
C LEU A 153 -8.45 12.03 2.77
N LEU A 154 -9.54 11.31 2.44
CA LEU A 154 -9.88 10.04 3.09
C LEU A 154 -8.79 8.98 2.88
N GLN A 155 -8.27 8.88 1.66
CA GLN A 155 -7.15 7.98 1.36
C GLN A 155 -5.89 8.36 2.13
N GLU A 156 -5.56 9.65 2.21
CA GLU A 156 -4.42 10.15 2.98
C GLU A 156 -4.57 9.89 4.49
N ILE A 157 -5.78 9.98 5.04
CA ILE A 157 -6.08 9.60 6.44
C ILE A 157 -5.87 8.10 6.67
N VAL A 158 -6.41 7.26 5.77
CA VAL A 158 -6.27 5.80 5.83
C VAL A 158 -4.80 5.41 5.73
N LEU A 159 -4.05 5.98 4.79
CA LEU A 159 -2.63 5.68 4.62
C LEU A 159 -1.79 6.22 5.79
N GLY A 160 -1.97 7.48 6.16
CA GLY A 160 -1.15 8.16 7.17
C GLY A 160 -1.45 7.66 8.58
N ILE A 161 -2.68 7.85 9.06
CA ILE A 161 -3.07 7.46 10.42
C ILE A 161 -3.27 5.95 10.50
N GLY A 162 -3.99 5.38 9.52
CA GLY A 162 -4.30 3.95 9.50
C GLY A 162 -3.05 3.10 9.27
N GLY A 163 -2.14 3.53 8.40
CA GLY A 163 -0.86 2.84 8.18
C GLY A 163 0.02 2.78 9.41
N VAL A 164 0.17 3.89 10.14
CA VAL A 164 0.93 3.89 11.41
C VAL A 164 0.26 2.99 12.45
N ARG A 165 -1.06 3.09 12.63
CA ARG A 165 -1.80 2.23 13.57
C ARG A 165 -1.70 0.76 13.20
N MET A 166 -1.70 0.43 11.91
CA MET A 166 -1.56 -0.94 11.44
C MET A 166 -0.17 -1.48 11.75
N LEU A 167 0.89 -0.70 11.48
CA LEU A 167 2.26 -1.09 11.81
C LEU A 167 2.48 -1.28 13.32
N ASP A 168 1.81 -0.49 14.18
CA ASP A 168 1.87 -0.68 15.63
C ASP A 168 1.15 -1.96 16.11
N ALA A 169 0.22 -2.49 15.31
CA ALA A 169 -0.60 -3.65 15.65
C ALA A 169 -0.05 -4.99 15.10
N LEU A 170 0.93 -4.93 14.19
CA LEU A 170 1.63 -6.07 13.57
C LEU A 170 2.86 -6.47 14.40
#